data_AF-A0A955G2W2-F1
#
_entry.id   AF-A0A955G2W2-F1
#
_cell.length_a   1.000
_cell.length_b   1.000
_cell.length_c   1.000
_cell.angle_alpha   90.00
_cell.angle_beta   90.00
_cell.angle_gamma   90.00
#
_symmetry.space_group_name_H-M   'P 1'
#
loop_
_entity.id
_entity.type
_entity.pdbx_description
1 polymer ?
#
loop_
_entity_poly.entity_id
_entity_poly.type
_entity_poly.pdbx_seq_one_letter_code
_entity_poly.pdbx_strand_id
1 'polypeptide(L)'
;MIAPSNDELSMSLKKTRIKPRIIRELRYVPSEILHSESRDFLVIMNKSRSEGVLLFESMFYPFSLTKKAASSTGRVDGIICDICSTWQRGNNAARIAFAKGDRRSVSYLVCADLDCSLHVRDMTPESKLSRVQLREHVAPDGRIERLHTNLSRLLQ
;
A
#
# COMPACT_ATOMS: atom_id res chain seq x y z
N MET A 1 -6.89 3.33 12.20
CA MET A 1 -7.36 1.94 12.48
C MET A 1 -6.61 1.42 13.71
N ILE A 2 -7.16 0.53 14.54
CA ILE A 2 -6.34 -0.14 15.58
C ILE A 2 -5.71 -1.38 14.94
N ALA A 3 -4.38 -1.51 15.02
CA ALA A 3 -3.70 -2.69 14.50
C ALA A 3 -4.15 -3.94 15.28
N PRO A 4 -4.57 -5.03 14.61
CA PRO A 4 -5.06 -6.21 15.30
C PRO A 4 -3.95 -6.89 16.11
N SER A 5 -4.29 -7.59 17.19
CA SER A 5 -3.36 -8.51 17.83
C SER A 5 -2.98 -9.67 16.89
N ASN A 6 -1.92 -10.41 17.24
CA ASN A 6 -1.51 -11.59 16.47
C ASN A 6 -2.62 -12.66 16.37
N ASP A 7 -3.37 -12.85 17.45
CA ASP A 7 -4.45 -13.83 17.51
C ASP A 7 -5.64 -13.41 16.66
N GLU A 8 -6.07 -12.15 16.75
CA GLU A 8 -7.14 -11.57 15.93
C GLU A 8 -6.81 -11.63 14.43
N LEU A 9 -5.57 -11.28 14.07
CA LEU A 9 -5.09 -11.37 12.70
C LEU A 9 -5.16 -12.81 12.20
N SER A 10 -4.63 -13.75 12.99
CA SER A 10 -4.59 -15.17 12.63
C SER A 10 -5.98 -15.76 12.42
N MET A 11 -6.95 -15.43 13.29
CA MET A 11 -8.34 -15.85 13.13
C MET A 11 -8.98 -15.26 11.87
N SER A 12 -8.71 -13.99 11.58
CA SER A 12 -9.30 -13.29 10.43
C SER A 12 -8.73 -13.79 9.10
N LEU A 13 -7.42 -14.08 9.06
CA LEU A 13 -6.76 -14.68 7.90
C LEU A 13 -7.29 -16.09 7.58
N LYS A 14 -7.59 -16.90 8.60
CA LYS A 14 -8.17 -18.25 8.42
C LYS A 14 -9.56 -18.23 7.76
N LYS A 15 -10.33 -17.16 7.95
CA LYS A 15 -11.66 -16.99 7.36
C LYS A 15 -11.61 -16.49 5.92
N THR A 16 -10.45 -16.02 5.47
CA THR A 16 -10.29 -15.44 4.13
C THR A 16 -9.73 -16.46 3.15
N ARG A 17 -10.14 -16.39 1.88
CA ARG A 17 -9.61 -17.24 0.80
C ARG A 17 -8.21 -16.80 0.34
N ILE A 18 -7.22 -16.86 1.23
CA ILE A 18 -5.82 -16.53 0.95
C ILE A 18 -5.01 -17.82 0.89
N LYS A 19 -4.05 -17.89 -0.04
CA LYS A 19 -3.18 -19.06 -0.18
C LYS A 19 -2.41 -19.29 1.13
N PRO A 20 -2.40 -20.53 1.68
CA PRO A 20 -1.69 -20.84 2.93
C PRO A 20 -0.19 -20.54 2.90
N ARG A 21 0.44 -20.52 1.72
CA ARG A 21 1.84 -20.11 1.56
C ARG A 21 2.04 -18.64 1.97
N ILE A 22 1.19 -17.73 1.46
CA ILE A 22 1.29 -16.29 1.75
C ILE A 22 1.15 -16.06 3.25
N ILE A 23 0.14 -16.65 3.88
CA ILE A 23 -0.13 -16.50 5.32
C ILE A 23 1.10 -16.87 6.17
N ARG A 24 1.75 -18.00 5.85
CA ARG A 24 2.93 -18.48 6.61
C ARG A 24 4.16 -17.59 6.47
N GLU A 25 4.27 -16.84 5.38
CA GLU A 25 5.42 -15.99 5.10
C GLU A 25 5.22 -14.54 5.61
N LEU A 26 4.02 -14.18 6.06
CA LEU A 26 3.73 -12.83 6.58
C LEU A 26 4.58 -12.53 7.81
N ARG A 27 5.22 -11.36 7.80
CA ARG A 27 5.93 -10.80 8.96
C ARG A 27 5.05 -9.72 9.58
N TYR A 28 4.33 -10.08 10.62
CA TYR A 28 3.49 -9.15 11.38
C TYR A 28 4.10 -8.88 12.76
N VAL A 29 4.42 -7.62 13.03
CA VAL A 29 4.93 -7.17 14.33
C VAL A 29 4.19 -5.88 14.70
N PRO A 30 3.13 -5.95 15.53
CA PRO A 30 2.29 -4.78 15.86
C PRO A 30 3.08 -3.57 16.36
N SER A 31 4.11 -3.81 17.17
CA SER A 31 4.96 -2.77 17.76
C SER A 31 5.81 -2.01 16.75
N GLU A 32 6.02 -2.56 15.53
CA GLU A 32 6.74 -1.88 14.45
C GLU A 32 5.82 -1.00 13.59
N ILE A 33 4.50 -1.06 13.78
CA ILE A 33 3.53 -0.32 12.98
C ILE A 33 3.43 1.11 13.50
N LEU A 34 4.20 2.00 12.87
CA LEU A 34 4.15 3.42 13.16
C LEU A 34 2.79 4.02 12.78
N HIS A 35 2.27 4.89 13.65
CA HIS A 35 1.05 5.67 13.46
C HIS A 35 -0.17 4.82 13.06
N SER A 36 -0.37 3.68 13.72
CA SER A 36 -1.45 2.74 13.40
C SER A 36 -2.83 3.41 13.37
N GLU A 37 -3.09 4.31 14.32
CA GLU A 37 -4.32 5.09 14.46
C GLU A 37 -4.60 5.95 13.22
N SER A 38 -3.54 6.45 12.59
CA SER A 38 -3.57 7.33 11.41
C SER A 38 -3.63 6.56 10.08
N ARG A 39 -3.70 5.22 10.11
CA ARG A 39 -3.80 4.38 8.91
C ARG A 39 -5.25 4.03 8.57
N ASP A 40 -5.60 4.17 7.29
CA ASP A 40 -6.90 3.76 6.73
C ASP A 40 -6.89 2.30 6.25
N PHE A 41 -5.70 1.80 5.92
CA PHE A 41 -5.46 0.42 5.57
C PHE A 41 -4.14 -0.05 6.18
N LEU A 42 -4.02 -1.36 6.38
CA LEU A 42 -2.82 -1.97 6.93
C LEU A 42 -2.21 -2.91 5.90
N VAL A 43 -0.89 -2.85 5.73
CA VAL A 43 -0.15 -3.75 4.85
C VAL A 43 0.73 -4.65 5.69
N ILE A 44 0.63 -5.95 5.44
CA ILE A 44 1.46 -6.97 6.07
C ILE A 44 2.20 -7.69 4.96
N MET A 45 3.51 -7.52 4.91
CA MET A 45 4.37 -8.10 3.88
C MET A 45 5.15 -9.30 4.41
N ASN A 46 5.62 -10.13 3.49
CA ASN A 46 6.66 -11.09 3.78
C ASN A 46 8.02 -10.42 4.02
N LYS A 47 9.00 -11.20 4.49
CA LYS A 47 10.36 -10.70 4.78
C LYS A 47 11.06 -10.05 3.58
N SER A 48 10.80 -10.54 2.36
CA SER A 48 11.37 -9.98 1.12
C SER A 48 10.66 -8.72 0.63
N ARG A 49 9.54 -8.33 1.26
CA ARG A 49 8.69 -7.20 0.83
C ARG A 49 8.24 -7.28 -0.63
N SER A 50 8.00 -8.50 -1.12
CA SER A 50 7.61 -8.77 -2.50
C SER A 50 6.17 -9.28 -2.62
N GLU A 51 5.59 -9.76 -1.52
CA GLU A 51 4.22 -10.25 -1.46
C GLU A 51 3.66 -9.94 -0.08
N GLY A 52 2.34 -9.91 0.03
CA GLY A 52 1.68 -9.63 1.30
C GLY A 52 0.17 -9.65 1.21
N VAL A 53 -0.44 -9.12 2.26
CA VAL A 53 -1.88 -8.88 2.36
C VAL A 53 -2.11 -7.42 2.73
N LEU A 54 -3.11 -6.82 2.10
CA LEU A 54 -3.61 -5.49 2.42
C LEU A 54 -4.96 -5.65 3.13
N LEU A 55 -5.09 -5.09 4.33
CA LEU A 55 -6.31 -5.05 5.12
C LEU A 55 -6.99 -3.69 4.93
N PHE A 56 -8.20 -3.70 4.35
CA PHE A 56 -9.03 -2.52 4.12
C PHE A 56 -10.50 -2.90 4.32
N GLU A 57 -11.27 -2.08 5.04
CA GLU A 57 -12.69 -2.34 5.37
C GLU A 57 -12.96 -3.76 5.90
N SER A 58 -12.09 -4.26 6.78
CA SER A 58 -12.15 -5.63 7.34
C SER A 58 -11.98 -6.79 6.34
N MET A 59 -11.56 -6.51 5.11
CA MET A 59 -11.24 -7.51 4.10
C MET A 59 -9.73 -7.56 3.83
N PHE A 60 -9.21 -8.77 3.58
CA PHE A 60 -7.81 -8.99 3.23
C PHE A 60 -7.65 -9.26 1.74
N TYR A 61 -6.76 -8.48 1.12
CA TYR A 61 -6.45 -8.53 -0.30
C TYR A 61 -5.01 -8.98 -0.51
N PRO A 62 -4.77 -10.22 -0.96
CA PRO A 62 -3.43 -10.69 -1.26
C PRO A 62 -2.87 -9.95 -2.47
N PHE A 63 -1.60 -9.57 -2.41
CA PHE A 63 -0.91 -8.87 -3.48
C PHE A 63 0.52 -9.35 -3.68
N SER A 64 1.05 -9.08 -4.88
CA SER A 64 2.50 -9.05 -5.13
C SER A 64 2.96 -7.61 -5.40
N LEU A 65 4.22 -7.33 -5.07
CA LEU A 65 4.84 -6.02 -5.16
C LEU A 65 6.19 -6.16 -5.86
N THR A 66 6.40 -5.36 -6.90
CA THR A 66 7.67 -5.30 -7.63
C THR A 66 8.16 -3.86 -7.64
N LYS A 67 9.26 -3.57 -6.92
CA LYS A 67 9.87 -2.24 -6.93
C LYS A 67 10.38 -1.92 -8.34
N LYS A 68 10.24 -0.66 -8.77
CA LYS A 68 10.87 -0.22 -10.02
C LYS A 68 12.39 -0.26 -9.84
N ALA A 69 13.08 -0.76 -10.86
CA ALA A 69 14.54 -0.72 -10.89
C ALA A 69 15.03 0.73 -10.99
N ALA A 70 16.21 0.99 -10.43
CA ALA A 70 16.92 2.23 -10.67
C ALA A 70 17.25 2.33 -12.17
N SER A 71 17.00 3.50 -12.76
CA SER A 71 17.31 3.73 -14.17
C SER A 71 18.82 3.76 -14.38
N SER A 72 19.32 2.99 -15.33
CA SER A 72 20.74 2.97 -15.74
C SER A 72 21.17 4.24 -16.49
N THR A 73 20.21 5.04 -16.97
CA THR A 73 20.48 6.26 -17.76
C THR A 73 20.53 7.54 -16.92
N GLY A 74 20.43 7.44 -15.58
CA GLY A 74 20.41 8.58 -14.66
C GLY A 74 19.09 9.38 -14.64
N ARG A 75 18.22 9.23 -15.65
CA ARG A 75 16.85 9.78 -15.63
C ARG A 75 15.92 8.84 -14.87
N VAL A 76 15.39 9.32 -13.76
CA VAL A 76 14.49 8.56 -12.90
C VAL A 76 13.04 8.91 -13.23
N ASP A 77 12.35 8.02 -13.93
CA ASP A 77 10.93 8.23 -14.26
C ASP A 77 10.07 8.26 -12.99
N GLY A 78 9.37 9.37 -12.82
CA GLY A 78 8.35 9.54 -11.80
C GLY A 78 7.05 8.82 -12.16
N ILE A 79 6.29 8.43 -11.14
CA ILE A 79 4.91 7.95 -11.27
C ILE A 79 4.03 8.76 -10.33
N ILE A 80 2.73 8.79 -10.60
CA ILE A 80 1.73 9.22 -9.63
C ILE A 80 1.11 7.93 -9.08
N CYS A 81 1.13 7.78 -7.75
CA CYS A 81 0.62 6.58 -7.09
C CYS A 81 -0.89 6.43 -7.32
N ASP A 82 -1.33 5.27 -7.81
CA ASP A 82 -2.74 4.95 -8.04
C ASP A 82 -3.57 4.87 -6.75
N ILE A 83 -2.91 4.73 -5.58
CA ILE A 83 -3.56 4.69 -4.25
C ILE A 83 -3.75 6.12 -3.70
N CYS A 84 -2.67 6.85 -3.42
CA CYS A 84 -2.73 8.17 -2.75
C CYS A 84 -2.50 9.38 -3.66
N SER A 85 -2.24 9.16 -4.96
CA SER A 85 -1.85 10.22 -5.91
C SER A 85 -0.56 10.96 -5.53
N THR A 86 0.25 10.40 -4.62
CA THR A 86 1.58 10.93 -4.30
C THR A 86 2.54 10.64 -5.45
N TRP A 87 3.26 11.67 -5.90
CA TRP A 87 4.32 11.53 -6.88
C TRP A 87 5.53 10.81 -6.27
N GLN A 88 5.99 9.76 -6.93
CA GLN A 88 7.12 8.94 -6.49
C GLN A 88 8.13 8.78 -7.62
N ARG A 89 9.42 8.60 -7.28
CA ARG A 89 10.48 8.38 -8.26
C ARG A 89 11.38 7.22 -7.88
N GLY A 90 11.87 6.51 -8.90
CA GLY A 90 12.92 5.50 -8.76
C GLY A 90 12.50 4.37 -7.82
N ASN A 91 13.34 4.06 -6.84
CA ASN A 91 13.12 2.95 -5.91
C ASN A 91 11.96 3.19 -4.92
N ASN A 92 11.41 4.41 -4.87
CA ASN A 92 10.22 4.73 -4.08
C ASN A 92 8.92 4.42 -4.84
N ALA A 93 9.01 4.03 -6.11
CA ALA A 93 7.90 3.55 -6.91
C ALA A 93 7.92 2.02 -7.03
N ALA A 94 6.74 1.42 -7.03
CA ALA A 94 6.53 0.00 -7.23
C ALA A 94 5.32 -0.27 -8.11
N ARG A 95 5.21 -1.50 -8.59
CA ARG A 95 4.01 -2.07 -9.18
C ARG A 95 3.40 -3.04 -8.19
N ILE A 96 2.16 -2.81 -7.77
CA ILE A 96 1.38 -3.74 -6.96
C ILE A 96 0.41 -4.49 -7.87
N ALA A 97 0.24 -5.79 -7.66
CA ALA A 97 -0.72 -6.60 -8.39
C ALA A 97 -1.63 -7.36 -7.42
N PHE A 98 -2.94 -7.19 -7.61
CA PHE A 98 -3.97 -7.92 -6.86
C PHE A 98 -4.50 -9.07 -7.71
N ALA A 99 -4.80 -10.22 -7.09
CA ALA A 99 -5.43 -11.34 -7.76
C ALA A 99 -6.93 -11.07 -7.96
N LYS A 100 -7.42 -11.07 -9.20
CA LYS A 100 -8.85 -11.02 -9.54
C LYS A 100 -9.30 -12.36 -10.13
N GLY A 101 -9.97 -13.17 -9.32
CA GLY A 101 -10.54 -14.44 -9.76
C GLY A 101 -9.52 -15.40 -10.38
N ASP A 102 -9.97 -16.22 -11.34
CA ASP A 102 -9.25 -17.45 -11.68
C ASP A 102 -7.89 -17.27 -12.37
N ARG A 103 -7.64 -16.20 -13.14
CA ARG A 103 -6.33 -16.02 -13.84
C ARG A 103 -5.93 -14.59 -14.16
N ARG A 104 -6.68 -13.56 -13.75
CA ARG A 104 -6.35 -12.17 -14.08
C ARG A 104 -5.77 -11.48 -12.85
N SER A 105 -4.60 -10.89 -13.01
CA SER A 105 -4.09 -9.91 -12.05
C SER A 105 -4.18 -8.53 -12.68
N VAL A 106 -4.62 -7.55 -11.90
CA VAL A 106 -4.57 -6.14 -12.31
C VAL A 106 -3.45 -5.48 -11.53
N SER A 107 -2.59 -4.77 -12.26
CA SER A 107 -1.41 -4.12 -11.70
C SER A 107 -1.56 -2.60 -11.71
N TYR A 108 -1.04 -1.97 -10.66
CA TYR A 108 -1.11 -0.52 -10.44
C TYR A 108 0.26 0.01 -10.02
N LEU A 109 0.53 1.28 -10.31
CA LEU A 109 1.74 1.98 -9.90
C LEU A 109 1.52 2.61 -8.53
N VAL A 110 2.37 2.30 -7.56
CA VAL A 110 2.18 2.71 -6.17
C VAL A 110 3.47 3.14 -5.49
N CYS A 111 3.34 3.72 -4.30
CA CYS A 111 4.47 3.95 -3.40
C CYS A 111 5.04 2.60 -2.95
N ALA A 112 6.37 2.45 -2.99
CA ALA A 112 7.05 1.20 -2.67
C ALA A 112 7.04 0.85 -1.16
N ASP A 113 6.81 1.86 -0.31
CA ASP A 113 6.62 1.71 1.14
C ASP A 113 5.19 1.28 1.50
N LEU A 114 4.22 1.57 0.63
CA LEU A 114 2.79 1.45 0.86
C LEU A 114 2.28 2.28 2.06
N ASP A 115 2.97 3.35 2.42
CA ASP A 115 2.59 4.28 3.51
C ASP A 115 1.62 5.37 3.04
N CYS A 116 0.79 5.03 2.06
CA CYS A 116 -0.12 5.97 1.38
C CYS A 116 -1.08 6.68 2.34
N SER A 117 -1.53 6.00 3.41
CA SER A 117 -2.34 6.63 4.47
C SER A 117 -1.59 7.76 5.20
N LEU A 118 -0.28 7.60 5.40
CA LEU A 118 0.56 8.60 6.05
C LEU A 118 0.92 9.73 5.08
N HIS A 119 1.14 9.40 3.80
CA HIS A 119 1.41 10.41 2.77
C HIS A 119 0.27 11.42 2.62
N VAL A 120 -0.99 10.98 2.52
CA VAL A 120 -2.14 11.90 2.37
C VAL A 120 -2.36 12.81 3.58
N ARG A 121 -1.75 12.46 4.73
CA ARG A 121 -1.75 13.24 5.98
C ARG A 121 -0.49 14.10 6.19
N ASP A 122 0.39 14.17 5.18
CA ASP A 122 1.68 14.89 5.27
C ASP A 122 2.64 14.40 6.36
N MET A 123 2.45 13.16 6.82
CA MET A 123 3.24 12.57 7.90
C MET A 123 4.57 11.96 7.42
N THR A 124 4.86 12.02 6.11
CA THR A 124 6.12 11.52 5.55
C THR A 124 6.82 12.55 4.66
N PRO A 125 8.14 12.41 4.43
CA PRO A 125 8.90 13.26 3.50
C PRO A 125 8.38 13.23 2.06
N GLU A 126 7.92 12.07 1.60
CA GLU A 126 7.41 11.83 0.24
C GLU A 126 6.20 12.71 -0.07
N SER A 127 5.32 12.94 0.92
CA SER A 127 4.19 13.85 0.74
C SER A 127 4.64 15.28 0.45
N LYS A 128 5.66 15.76 1.19
CA LYS A 128 6.20 17.10 1.00
C LYS A 128 6.80 17.26 -0.40
N LEU A 129 7.59 16.27 -0.85
CA LEU A 129 8.17 16.26 -2.18
C LEU A 129 7.09 16.25 -3.27
N SER A 130 6.07 15.41 -3.12
CA SER A 130 4.98 15.28 -4.09
C SER A 130 4.24 16.60 -4.30
N ARG A 131 3.91 17.33 -3.23
CA ARG A 131 3.21 18.62 -3.35
C ARG A 131 4.01 19.66 -4.10
N VAL A 132 5.33 19.71 -3.89
CA VAL A 132 6.21 20.62 -4.64
C VAL A 132 6.19 20.29 -6.13
N GLN A 133 6.19 18.99 -6.48
CA GLN A 133 6.18 18.54 -7.88
C GLN A 133 4.81 18.73 -8.55
N LEU A 134 3.73 18.39 -7.87
CA LEU A 134 2.38 18.38 -8.45
C LEU A 134 1.62 19.69 -8.30
N ARG A 135 2.09 20.61 -7.43
CA ARG A 135 1.35 21.83 -7.04
C ARG A 135 -0.09 21.52 -6.64
N GLU A 136 -0.28 20.44 -5.87
CA GLU A 136 -1.59 19.98 -5.47
C GLU A 136 -2.25 20.98 -4.50
N HIS A 137 -3.47 21.42 -4.84
CA HIS A 137 -4.27 22.37 -4.05
C HIS A 137 -5.37 21.69 -3.22
N VAL A 138 -5.44 20.36 -3.22
CA VAL A 138 -6.44 19.59 -2.49
C VAL A 138 -6.10 19.62 -0.99
N ALA A 139 -7.09 19.94 -0.17
CA ALA A 139 -6.96 19.93 1.30
C ALA A 139 -6.71 18.50 1.82
N PRO A 140 -6.12 18.33 3.02
CA PRO A 140 -5.83 17.03 3.61
C PRO A 140 -7.01 16.05 3.61
N ASP A 141 -8.19 16.50 4.03
CA ASP A 141 -9.40 15.65 4.09
C ASP A 141 -9.82 15.15 2.70
N GLY A 142 -9.74 16.00 1.67
CA GLY A 142 -10.02 15.62 0.29
C GLY A 142 -9.02 14.60 -0.26
N ARG A 143 -7.76 14.61 0.22
CA ARG A 143 -6.78 13.58 -0.15
C ARG A 143 -7.07 12.24 0.53
N ILE A 144 -7.57 12.26 1.77
CA ILE A 144 -8.02 11.06 2.48
C ILE A 144 -9.25 10.47 1.78
N GLU A 145 -10.25 11.29 1.43
CA GLU A 145 -11.43 10.83 0.69
C GLU A 145 -11.04 10.19 -0.66
N ARG A 146 -10.11 10.82 -1.39
CA ARG A 146 -9.59 10.27 -2.65
C ARG A 146 -8.86 8.95 -2.43
N LEU A 147 -8.10 8.80 -1.33
CA LEU A 147 -7.45 7.54 -0.98
C LEU A 147 -8.48 6.41 -0.82
N HIS A 148 -9.56 6.64 -0.06
CA HIS A 148 -10.64 5.67 0.12
C HIS A 148 -11.35 5.32 -1.18
N THR A 149 -11.65 6.33 -2.01
CA THR A 149 -12.25 6.15 -3.34
C THR A 149 -11.36 5.29 -4.24
N ASN A 150 -10.05 5.57 -4.25
CA ASN A 150 -9.08 4.81 -5.03
C ASN A 150 -8.98 3.37 -4.53
N LEU A 151 -8.81 3.14 -3.22
CA LEU A 151 -8.74 1.79 -2.66
C LEU A 151 -9.97 0.96 -3.00
N SER A 152 -11.17 1.52 -2.82
CA SER A 152 -12.42 0.87 -3.19
C SER A 152 -12.45 0.45 -4.66
N ARG A 153 -12.03 1.33 -5.57
CA ARG A 153 -11.96 1.04 -7.01
C ARG A 153 -10.90 -0.02 -7.35
N LEU A 154 -9.74 0.02 -6.70
CA LEU A 154 -8.62 -0.87 -6.97
C LEU A 154 -8.89 -2.32 -6.51
N LEU A 155 -9.65 -2.45 -5.42
CA LEU A 155 -9.86 -3.70 -4.67
C LEU A 155 -11.20 -4.40 -4.97
N GLN A 156 -12.14 -3.74 -5.68
CA GLN A 156 -13.25 -4.40 -6.38
C GLN A 156 -12.75 -5.37 -7.44
#